data_AF-A0A4U2DSN6-F1
#
_entry.id   AF-A0A4U2DSN6-F1
#
_cell.length_a   1.000
_cell.length_b   1.000
_cell.length_c   1.000
_cell.angle_alpha   90.00
_cell.angle_beta   90.00
_cell.angle_gamma   90.00
#
_symmetry.space_group_name_H-M   'P 1'
#
loop_
_entity.id
_entity.type
_entity.pdbx_description
1 polymer ?
#
loop_
_entity_poly.entity_id
_entity_poly.type
_entity_poly.pdbx_seq_one_letter_code
_entity_poly.pdbx_strand_id
1 'polypeptide(L)'
;MEPTLWAQKQFGQAHLNDPRRTQRLVTLAASLAEQPGVPVSKLIISPAEMEGAYRFIRNEQIKAEDIAEAGFYVTAQEALEQQTLLALEDT
;
A
#
# COMPACT_ATOMS: atom_id res chain seq x y z
N MET A 1 14.69 3.44 -4.20
CA MET A 1 13.61 2.98 -5.09
C MET A 1 12.59 4.10 -5.14
N GLU A 2 12.13 4.50 -6.32
CA GLU A 2 11.09 5.54 -6.45
C GLU A 2 9.81 5.12 -5.70
N PRO A 3 9.12 6.01 -4.97
CA PRO A 3 7.92 5.67 -4.18
C PRO A 3 6.84 4.97 -4.99
N THR A 4 6.61 5.39 -6.23
CA THR A 4 5.67 4.73 -7.15
C THR A 4 6.08 3.31 -7.49
N LEU A 5 7.38 3.06 -7.71
CA LEU A 5 7.89 1.73 -8.00
C LEU A 5 7.78 0.82 -6.77
N TRP A 6 8.10 1.35 -5.59
CA TRP A 6 7.91 0.64 -4.33
C TRP A 6 6.44 0.28 -4.11
N ALA A 7 5.51 1.23 -4.27
CA ALA A 7 4.10 1.01 -4.05
C ALA A 7 3.52 -0.01 -5.04
N GLN A 8 3.93 0.06 -6.31
CA GLN A 8 3.52 -0.92 -7.32
C GLN A 8 4.05 -2.31 -6.98
N LYS A 9 5.29 -2.42 -6.52
CA LYS A 9 5.87 -3.69 -6.09
C LYS A 9 5.13 -4.26 -4.87
N GLN A 10 4.88 -3.43 -3.86
CA GLN A 10 4.30 -3.83 -2.59
C GLN A 10 2.82 -4.20 -2.70
N PHE A 11 2.05 -3.45 -3.49
CA PHE A 11 0.58 -3.53 -3.48
C PHE A 11 -0.04 -3.80 -4.85
N GLY A 12 0.74 -3.88 -5.92
CA GLY A 12 0.23 -4.07 -7.28
C GLY A 12 -0.52 -5.39 -7.50
N GLN A 13 -0.30 -6.38 -6.64
CA GLN A 13 -0.97 -7.68 -6.65
C GLN A 13 -2.05 -7.81 -5.57
N ALA A 14 -2.46 -6.71 -4.93
CA ALA A 14 -3.48 -6.76 -3.89
C ALA A 14 -4.85 -7.19 -4.46
N HIS A 15 -5.46 -8.19 -3.83
CA HIS A 15 -6.74 -8.78 -4.26
C HIS A 15 -7.93 -8.04 -3.62
N LEU A 16 -8.23 -6.83 -4.11
CA LEU A 16 -9.28 -5.97 -3.52
C LEU A 16 -10.66 -6.11 -4.20
N ASN A 17 -10.87 -7.21 -4.93
CA ASN A 17 -12.09 -7.54 -5.68
C ASN A 17 -12.46 -6.56 -6.82
N ASP A 18 -11.67 -5.52 -7.06
CA ASP A 18 -11.82 -4.58 -8.18
C ASP A 18 -10.45 -3.98 -8.53
N PRO A 19 -9.97 -4.09 -9.79
CA PRO A 19 -8.67 -3.54 -10.20
C PRO A 19 -8.51 -2.04 -9.92
N ARG A 20 -9.61 -1.27 -9.93
CA ARG A 20 -9.59 0.17 -9.64
C ARG A 20 -9.23 0.45 -8.18
N ARG A 21 -9.54 -0.47 -7.27
CA ARG A 21 -9.15 -0.37 -5.86
C ARG A 21 -7.68 -0.64 -5.68
N THR A 22 -7.16 -1.69 -6.32
CA THR A 22 -5.72 -1.98 -6.33
C THR A 22 -4.93 -0.80 -6.91
N GLN A 23 -5.38 -0.22 -8.02
CA GLN A 23 -4.75 0.97 -8.58
C GLN A 23 -4.78 2.16 -7.60
N ARG A 24 -5.91 2.38 -6.92
CA ARG A 24 -6.05 3.44 -5.91
C ARG A 24 -5.13 3.21 -4.71
N LEU A 25 -4.99 1.98 -4.25
CA LEU A 25 -4.08 1.59 -3.18
C LEU A 25 -2.64 1.95 -3.55
N VAL A 26 -2.19 1.54 -4.74
CA VAL A 26 -0.84 1.86 -5.23
C VAL A 26 -0.61 3.36 -5.29
N THR A 27 -1.54 4.12 -5.88
CA THR A 27 -1.42 5.59 -5.96
C THR A 27 -1.36 6.23 -4.57
N LEU A 28 -2.25 5.85 -3.65
CA LEU A 28 -2.26 6.40 -2.30
C LEU A 28 -0.98 6.05 -1.52
N ALA A 29 -0.52 4.79 -1.60
CA ALA A 29 0.71 4.35 -0.95
C ALA A 29 1.93 5.11 -1.48
N ALA A 30 2.00 5.36 -2.80
CA ALA A 30 3.06 6.16 -3.40
C ALA A 30 3.07 7.60 -2.84
N SER A 31 1.91 8.27 -2.81
CA SER A 31 1.80 9.63 -2.27
C SER A 31 2.17 9.72 -0.78
N LEU A 32 1.81 8.72 0.02
CA LEU A 32 2.19 8.64 1.43
C LEU A 32 3.70 8.39 1.61
N ALA A 33 4.29 7.57 0.76
CA ALA A 33 5.73 7.28 0.79
C ALA A 33 6.58 8.48 0.28
N GLU A 34 6.05 9.30 -0.62
CA GLU A 34 6.68 10.57 -1.04
C GLU A 34 6.68 11.61 0.09
N GLN A 35 5.69 11.55 1.00
CA GLN A 35 5.50 12.53 2.08
C GLN A 35 5.30 11.84 3.45
N PRO A 36 6.31 11.11 3.98
CA PRO A 36 6.14 10.32 5.21
C PRO A 36 5.75 11.18 6.41
N GLY A 37 4.80 10.70 7.21
CA GLY A 37 4.31 11.38 8.41
C GLY A 37 3.35 12.55 8.15
N VAL A 38 3.10 12.91 6.89
CA VAL A 38 2.09 13.92 6.54
C VAL A 38 0.69 13.29 6.59
N PRO A 39 -0.30 13.91 7.27
CA PRO A 39 -1.65 13.38 7.29
C PRO A 39 -2.29 13.47 5.89
N VAL A 40 -3.17 12.53 5.55
CA VAL A 40 -3.85 12.47 4.22
C VAL A 40 -4.47 13.80 3.81
N SER A 41 -5.08 14.53 4.76
CA SER A 41 -5.64 15.88 4.54
C SER A 41 -4.67 16.96 4.05
N LYS A 42 -3.36 16.77 4.26
CA LYS A 42 -2.30 17.73 3.94
C LYS A 42 -1.36 17.27 2.84
N LEU A 43 -1.64 16.12 2.21
CA LEU A 43 -0.86 15.67 1.07
C LEU A 43 -0.97 16.68 -0.08
N ILE A 44 0.17 16.93 -0.73
CA ILE A 44 0.22 17.73 -1.96
C ILE A 44 -0.24 16.85 -3.14
N ILE A 45 -1.56 16.71 -3.30
CA ILE A 45 -2.23 15.92 -4.36
C ILE A 45 -3.44 16.69 -4.90
N SER A 46 -3.98 16.27 -6.03
CA SER A 46 -5.17 16.92 -6.61
C SER A 46 -6.42 16.72 -5.73
N PRO A 47 -7.43 17.61 -5.81
CA PRO A 47 -8.69 17.42 -5.08
C PRO A 47 -9.39 16.09 -5.37
N ALA A 48 -9.31 15.61 -6.61
CA ALA A 48 -9.88 14.33 -7.02
C ALA A 48 -9.15 13.14 -6.39
N GLU A 49 -7.83 13.20 -6.28
CA GLU A 49 -7.03 12.19 -5.58
C GLU A 49 -7.31 12.20 -4.08
N MET A 50 -7.45 13.38 -3.47
CA MET A 50 -7.77 13.50 -2.05
C MET A 50 -9.13 12.89 -1.71
N GLU A 51 -10.18 13.20 -2.48
CA GLU A 51 -11.48 12.55 -2.31
C GLU A 51 -11.40 11.03 -2.56
N GLY A 52 -10.61 10.61 -3.56
CA GLY A 52 -10.34 9.19 -3.83
C GLY A 52 -9.67 8.47 -2.66
N ALA A 53 -8.71 9.12 -1.99
CA ALA A 53 -8.01 8.58 -0.83
C ALA A 53 -8.98 8.36 0.35
N TYR A 54 -9.80 9.37 0.68
CA TYR A 54 -10.79 9.22 1.75
C TYR A 54 -11.85 8.16 1.42
N ARG A 55 -12.34 8.12 0.17
CA ARG A 55 -13.26 7.08 -0.27
C ARG A 55 -12.65 5.69 -0.17
N PHE A 56 -11.36 5.54 -0.48
CA PHE A 56 -10.64 4.28 -0.36
C PHE A 56 -10.52 3.84 1.09
N ILE A 57 -10.04 4.72 1.98
CA ILE A 57 -9.81 4.41 3.40
C ILE A 57 -11.10 4.00 4.12
N ARG A 58 -12.24 4.60 3.77
CA ARG A 58 -13.55 4.29 4.37
C ARG A 58 -14.36 3.24 3.60
N ASN A 59 -13.78 2.57 2.62
CA ASN A 59 -14.52 1.64 1.78
C ASN A 59 -14.76 0.31 2.50
N GLU A 60 -15.99 0.05 2.93
CA GLU A 60 -16.37 -1.20 3.62
C GLU A 60 -16.14 -2.48 2.78
N GLN A 61 -15.99 -2.35 1.46
CA GLN A 61 -15.69 -3.47 0.58
C GLN A 61 -14.18 -3.76 0.46
N ILE A 62 -13.34 -3.00 1.17
CA ILE A 62 -11.89 -3.19 1.25
C ILE A 62 -11.58 -3.59 2.69
N LYS A 63 -11.08 -4.81 2.86
CA LYS A 63 -10.61 -5.29 4.15
C LYS A 63 -9.16 -4.88 4.33
N ALA A 64 -8.80 -4.43 5.54
CA ALA A 64 -7.43 -4.01 5.84
C ALA A 64 -6.47 -5.20 5.74
N GLU A 65 -6.95 -6.40 6.05
CA GLU A 65 -6.23 -7.66 5.98
C GLU A 65 -5.80 -7.97 4.54
N ASP A 66 -6.65 -7.68 3.54
CA ASP A 66 -6.32 -7.89 2.12
C ASP A 66 -5.20 -6.95 1.65
N ILE A 67 -5.07 -5.77 2.27
CA ILE A 67 -3.97 -4.82 2.02
C ILE A 67 -2.69 -5.33 2.69
N ALA A 68 -2.78 -5.79 3.94
CA ALA A 68 -1.64 -6.30 4.69
C ALA A 68 -1.05 -7.56 4.02
N GLU A 69 -1.92 -8.49 3.60
CA GLU A 69 -1.54 -9.73 2.94
C GLU A 69 -0.75 -9.47 1.64
N ALA A 70 -1.13 -8.46 0.86
CA ALA A 70 -0.37 -8.07 -0.33
C ALA A 70 1.08 -7.69 0.03
N GLY A 71 1.25 -6.95 1.13
CA GLY A 71 2.57 -6.59 1.61
C GLY A 71 3.36 -7.76 2.17
N PHE A 72 2.71 -8.64 2.95
CA PHE A 72 3.32 -9.84 3.49
C PHE A 72 3.77 -10.79 2.39
N TYR A 73 2.97 -10.96 1.34
CA TYR A 73 3.31 -11.77 0.19
C TYR A 73 4.61 -11.30 -0.46
N VAL A 74 4.76 -9.99 -0.67
CA VAL A 74 5.99 -9.42 -1.25
C VAL A 74 7.20 -9.67 -0.35
N THR A 75 7.06 -9.45 0.96
CA THR A 75 8.11 -9.77 1.93
C THR A 75 8.49 -11.25 1.90
N ALA A 76 7.51 -12.16 1.82
CA ALA A 76 7.75 -13.59 1.74
C ALA A 76 8.48 -13.97 0.45
N GLN A 77 8.12 -13.39 -0.70
CA GLN A 77 8.82 -13.62 -1.96
C GLN A 77 10.28 -13.18 -1.91
N GLU A 78 10.56 -11.99 -1.36
CA GLU A 78 11.93 -11.50 -1.19
C GLU A 78 12.74 -12.36 -0.20
N ALA A 79 12.09 -12.85 0.85
CA ALA A 79 12.70 -13.69 1.86
C ALA A 79 13.17 -15.05 1.30
N LEU A 80 12.50 -15.60 0.28
CA LEU A 80 12.91 -16.84 -0.39
C LEU A 80 14.30 -16.74 -1.04
N GLU A 81 14.76 -15.54 -1.36
CA GLU A 81 16.09 -15.30 -1.95
C GLU A 81 17.21 -15.30 -0.90
N GLN A 82 16.88 -15.37 0.39
CA GLN A 82 17.82 -15.27 1.49
C GLN A 82 18.07 -16.63 2.14
N GLN A 83 19.35 -16.94 2.43
CA GLN A 83 19.72 -18.20 3.09
C GLN A 83 19.36 -18.21 4.60
N THR A 84 19.29 -17.05 5.23
CA THR A 84 19.02 -16.91 6.66
C THR A 84 18.14 -15.71 6.90
N LEU A 85 17.11 -15.89 7.73
CA LEU A 85 16.11 -14.89 8.05
C LEU A 85 16.06 -14.69 9.56
N LEU A 86 15.83 -13.46 9.99
CA LEU A 86 15.55 -13.11 11.38
C LEU A 86 14.14 -12.52 11.44
N ALA A 87 13.21 -13.25 12.06
CA ALA A 87 11.85 -12.78 12.29
C ALA A 87 11.79 -12.10 13.67
N LEU A 88 11.92 -10.78 13.68
CA LEU A 88 11.79 -9.98 14.89
C LEU A 88 10.29 -9.82 15.22
N GLU A 89 9.92 -10.06 16.48
CA GLU A 89 8.55 -9.95 16.99
C GLU A 89 8.55 -9.20 18.32
N ASP A 90 7.65 -8.22 18.46
CA ASP A 90 7.42 -7.41 19.66
C ASP A 90 5.92 -7.02 19.72
N THR A 91 5.41 -6.54 20.86
CA THR A 91 3.97 -6.17 21.05
C THR A 91 3.77 -4.70 21.41
#